data_AF-A0A9W4QX71-F1
#
_entry.id   AF-A0A9W4QX71-F1
#
_cell.length_a   1.000
_cell.length_b   1.000
_cell.length_c   1.000
_cell.angle_alpha   90.00
_cell.angle_beta   90.00
_cell.angle_gamma   90.00
#
_symmetry.space_group_name_H-M   'P 1'
#
loop_
_entity.id
_entity.type
_entity.pdbx_description
1 polymer ?
#
loop_
_entity_poly.entity_id
_entity_poly.type
_entity_poly.pdbx_seq_one_letter_code
_entity_poly.pdbx_strand_id
1 'polypeptide(L)'
;MLLCLSASNALNKYLKADLPRLPHEPGKQAGVNTLISDGDNLNWQLQIIDNSYKSREKTIIVCEANSRFTFFIPVSLKLSQEELTQRLEYEWQLMMAETLEVYQLIPRSDIAVLLSELSKTEFTPHWVKNTDLSISGHISDAALWVTQTLQEEGLYDLPKELAIELAIHLNTQPKRLTNKATRRKEKFIPIERLLYYCQSLIAARQLDDGSSNEIVDTSNVINFSDYKKD
;
A
#
# COMPACT_ATOMS: atom_id res chain seq x y z
N MET A 1 -7.64 -1.89 12.51
CA MET A 1 -7.66 -2.42 11.12
C MET A 1 -6.55 -3.45 10.97
N LEU A 2 -6.77 -4.56 10.25
CA LEU A 2 -5.73 -5.56 10.02
C LEU A 2 -4.79 -5.11 8.90
N LEU A 3 -3.48 -5.10 9.17
CA LEU A 3 -2.44 -4.89 8.16
C LEU A 3 -1.83 -6.24 7.78
N CYS A 4 -2.29 -6.82 6.69
CA CYS A 4 -1.81 -8.13 6.23
C CYS A 4 -0.56 -7.97 5.35
N LEU A 5 0.55 -8.52 5.83
CA LEU A 5 1.85 -8.53 5.17
C LEU A 5 2.13 -9.92 4.59
N SER A 6 1.88 -10.06 3.29
CA SER A 6 2.03 -11.31 2.57
C SER A 6 3.43 -11.46 2.00
N ALA A 7 4.24 -12.33 2.60
CA ALA A 7 5.57 -12.65 2.12
C ALA A 7 5.54 -13.71 1.01
N SER A 8 6.27 -13.47 -0.08
CA SER A 8 6.60 -14.51 -1.04
C SER A 8 7.48 -15.59 -0.41
N ASN A 9 7.58 -16.76 -1.06
CA ASN A 9 8.46 -17.84 -0.58
C ASN A 9 9.93 -17.39 -0.45
N ALA A 10 10.40 -16.55 -1.38
CA ALA A 10 11.75 -16.01 -1.36
C ALA A 10 11.97 -15.10 -0.14
N LEU A 11 11.03 -14.21 0.14
CA LEU A 11 11.12 -13.31 1.29
C LEU A 11 11.01 -14.08 2.61
N ASN A 12 10.08 -15.03 2.72
CA ASN A 12 9.96 -15.88 3.91
C ASN A 12 11.27 -16.62 4.21
N LYS A 13 11.91 -17.17 3.18
CA LYS A 13 13.22 -17.83 3.31
C LYS A 13 14.32 -16.83 3.70
N TYR A 14 14.31 -15.63 3.13
CA TYR A 14 15.29 -14.58 3.44
C TYR A 14 15.22 -14.14 4.92
N LEU A 15 14.00 -13.91 5.41
CA LEU A 15 13.75 -13.53 6.81
C LEU A 15 13.99 -14.69 7.79
N LYS A 16 14.17 -15.92 7.29
CA LYS A 16 14.18 -17.17 8.08
C LYS A 16 12.94 -17.28 8.98
N ALA A 17 11.80 -16.79 8.48
CA ALA A 17 10.54 -16.83 9.18
C ALA A 17 9.80 -18.13 8.88
N ASP A 18 9.03 -18.63 9.85
CA ASP A 18 8.10 -19.75 9.66
C ASP A 18 6.66 -19.24 9.59
N LEU A 19 6.38 -18.45 8.55
CA LEU A 19 5.08 -17.80 8.42
C LEU A 19 3.97 -18.81 8.04
N PRO A 20 2.78 -18.67 8.66
CA PRO A 20 1.62 -19.49 8.33
C PRO A 20 1.17 -19.24 6.90
N ARG A 21 0.63 -20.26 6.24
CA ARG A 21 0.01 -20.07 4.91
C ARG A 21 -1.43 -19.64 5.09
N LEU A 22 -1.93 -18.80 4.18
CA LEU A 22 -3.36 -18.53 4.12
C LEU A 22 -4.13 -19.85 3.90
N PRO A 23 -5.25 -20.07 4.62
CA PRO A 23 -6.08 -21.23 4.44
C PRO A 23 -6.63 -21.27 3.01
N HIS A 24 -6.97 -22.47 2.54
CA HIS A 24 -7.47 -22.69 1.19
C HIS A 24 -8.61 -23.70 1.23
N GLU A 25 -9.52 -23.56 0.27
CA GLU A 25 -10.56 -24.57 0.01
C GLU A 25 -9.93 -25.88 -0.46
N PRO A 26 -10.53 -27.04 -0.15
CA PRO A 26 -10.06 -28.33 -0.65
C PRO A 26 -9.89 -28.31 -2.18
N GLY A 27 -8.68 -28.64 -2.66
CA GLY A 27 -8.36 -28.68 -4.09
C GLY A 27 -7.71 -27.42 -4.68
N LYS A 28 -7.59 -26.33 -3.91
CA LYS A 28 -6.74 -25.18 -4.28
C LYS A 28 -5.35 -25.29 -3.68
N GLN A 29 -4.37 -24.60 -4.25
CA GLN A 29 -3.01 -24.61 -3.70
C GLN A 29 -2.92 -23.66 -2.49
N ALA A 30 -2.52 -24.19 -1.33
CA ALA A 30 -2.29 -23.39 -0.13
C ALA A 30 -1.27 -22.27 -0.37
N GLY A 31 -1.60 -21.04 0.02
CA GLY A 31 -0.72 -19.87 -0.14
C GLY A 31 -0.66 -19.34 -1.57
N VAL A 32 -1.71 -19.53 -2.38
CA VAL A 32 -1.89 -18.91 -3.70
C VAL A 32 -3.29 -18.27 -3.78
N ASN A 33 -3.55 -17.35 -2.85
CA ASN A 33 -4.82 -16.65 -2.71
C ASN A 33 -4.70 -15.22 -3.25
N THR A 34 -5.76 -14.74 -3.89
CA THR A 34 -5.91 -13.32 -4.26
C THR A 34 -6.11 -12.51 -3.00
N LEU A 35 -5.28 -11.49 -2.80
CA LEU A 35 -5.40 -10.53 -1.72
C LEU A 35 -6.41 -9.45 -2.11
N ILE A 36 -7.17 -8.97 -1.13
CA ILE A 36 -8.19 -7.93 -1.32
C ILE A 36 -8.09 -6.99 -0.12
N SER A 37 -7.92 -5.70 -0.37
CA SER A 37 -8.03 -4.68 0.66
C SER A 37 -9.44 -4.10 0.68
N ASP A 38 -10.00 -3.98 1.88
CA ASP A 38 -11.36 -3.51 2.17
C ASP A 38 -11.34 -2.64 3.44
N GLY A 39 -12.52 -2.32 3.98
CA GLY A 39 -12.65 -1.44 5.15
C GLY A 39 -11.97 -1.99 6.42
N ASP A 40 -11.78 -3.31 6.51
CA ASP A 40 -11.24 -3.98 7.69
C ASP A 40 -9.79 -4.45 7.49
N ASN A 41 -9.35 -4.58 6.23
CA ASN A 41 -8.07 -5.18 5.88
C ASN A 41 -7.31 -4.33 4.86
N LEU A 42 -6.06 -4.01 5.18
CA LEU A 42 -5.08 -3.49 4.23
C LEU A 42 -4.06 -4.59 3.91
N ASN A 43 -4.06 -5.08 2.67
CA ASN A 43 -3.25 -6.21 2.24
C ASN A 43 -2.11 -5.79 1.32
N TRP A 44 -0.90 -6.19 1.67
CA TRP A 44 0.31 -5.97 0.90
C TRP A 44 0.97 -7.29 0.54
N GLN A 45 1.52 -7.37 -0.67
CA GLN A 45 2.42 -8.44 -1.07
C GLN A 45 3.84 -7.93 -1.14
N LEU A 46 4.73 -8.71 -0.57
CA LEU A 46 6.14 -8.42 -0.44
C LEU A 46 6.94 -9.48 -1.16
N GLN A 47 7.88 -9.03 -1.99
CA GLN A 47 8.79 -9.89 -2.73
C GLN A 47 10.20 -9.33 -2.66
N ILE A 48 11.16 -10.16 -2.27
CA ILE A 48 12.58 -9.82 -2.36
C ILE A 48 13.14 -10.24 -3.71
N ILE A 49 13.97 -9.39 -4.29
CA ILE A 49 14.74 -9.66 -5.51
C ILE A 49 16.23 -9.45 -5.25
N ASP A 50 17.06 -10.12 -6.03
CA ASP A 50 18.48 -9.77 -6.14
C ASP A 50 18.61 -8.61 -7.12
N ASN A 51 19.37 -7.57 -6.77
CA ASN A 51 19.54 -6.39 -7.63
C ASN A 51 20.28 -6.73 -8.94
N SER A 52 21.19 -7.69 -8.87
CA SER A 52 21.80 -8.36 -10.02
C SER A 52 22.02 -9.83 -9.68
N TYR A 53 22.34 -10.67 -10.66
CA TYR A 53 22.45 -12.11 -10.47
C TYR A 53 23.39 -12.47 -9.30
N LYS A 54 22.83 -13.08 -8.24
CA LYS A 54 23.53 -13.47 -7.00
C LYS A 54 24.18 -12.30 -6.24
N SER A 55 23.71 -11.07 -6.45
CA SER A 55 24.17 -9.91 -5.68
C SER A 55 23.85 -10.07 -4.20
N ARG A 56 24.73 -9.49 -3.37
CA ARG A 56 24.51 -9.39 -1.92
C ARG A 56 23.41 -8.39 -1.62
N GLU A 57 23.37 -7.31 -2.39
CA GLU A 57 22.40 -6.23 -2.35
C GLU A 57 21.06 -6.72 -2.92
N LYS A 58 20.00 -6.43 -2.17
CA LYS A 58 18.65 -6.87 -2.51
C LYS A 58 17.68 -5.72 -2.38
N THR A 59 16.54 -5.85 -3.03
CA THR A 59 15.44 -4.92 -2.89
C THR A 59 14.18 -5.71 -2.56
N ILE A 60 13.46 -5.27 -1.53
CA ILE A 60 12.10 -5.74 -1.27
C ILE A 60 11.15 -4.81 -2.00
N ILE A 61 10.32 -5.39 -2.85
CA ILE A 61 9.22 -4.74 -3.54
C ILE A 61 7.96 -4.98 -2.72
N VAL A 62 7.28 -3.91 -2.36
CA VAL A 62 6.05 -3.94 -1.58
C VAL A 62 4.94 -3.40 -2.47
N CYS A 63 3.87 -4.17 -2.67
CA CYS A 63 2.76 -3.79 -3.55
C CYS A 63 1.42 -4.02 -2.84
N GLU A 64 0.60 -2.97 -2.76
CA GLU A 64 -0.74 -3.03 -2.18
C GLU A 64 -1.70 -3.74 -3.14
N ALA A 65 -2.54 -4.63 -2.61
CA ALA A 65 -3.32 -5.58 -3.38
C ALA A 65 -4.33 -4.93 -4.35
N ASN A 66 -4.98 -3.84 -3.95
CA ASN A 66 -6.11 -3.26 -4.67
C ASN A 66 -5.69 -2.10 -5.61
N SER A 67 -5.00 -1.11 -5.06
CA SER A 67 -4.46 0.07 -5.74
C SER A 67 -3.24 -0.25 -6.61
N ARG A 68 -2.55 -1.36 -6.35
CA ARG A 68 -1.24 -1.67 -6.96
C ARG A 68 -0.19 -0.59 -6.69
N PHE A 69 -0.39 0.19 -5.62
CA PHE A 69 0.60 1.14 -5.14
C PHE A 69 1.85 0.37 -4.70
N THR A 70 3.01 0.77 -5.20
CA THR A 70 4.26 0.02 -5.09
C THR A 70 5.36 0.89 -4.51
N PHE A 71 6.13 0.36 -3.58
CA PHE A 71 7.34 1.02 -3.08
C PHE A 71 8.45 0.00 -2.81
N PHE A 72 9.65 0.51 -2.54
CA PHE A 72 10.87 -0.30 -2.47
C PHE A 72 11.59 -0.09 -1.16
N ILE A 73 12.08 -1.19 -0.58
CA ILE A 73 12.94 -1.19 0.59
C ILE A 73 14.29 -1.75 0.17
N PRO A 74 15.32 -0.92 0.01
CA PRO A 74 16.69 -1.37 -0.22
C PRO A 74 17.20 -2.17 0.99
N VAL A 75 17.87 -3.28 0.72
CA VAL A 75 18.36 -4.22 1.73
C VAL A 75 19.85 -4.45 1.53
N SER A 76 20.67 -3.70 2.27
CA SER A 76 22.14 -3.81 2.31
C SER A 76 22.63 -4.69 3.47
N LEU A 77 21.82 -4.83 4.51
CA LEU A 77 22.08 -5.66 5.68
C LEU A 77 20.91 -6.62 5.91
N LYS A 78 21.18 -7.70 6.66
CA LYS A 78 20.15 -8.68 7.00
C LYS A 78 19.07 -7.99 7.87
N LEU A 79 17.83 -8.00 7.40
CA LEU A 79 16.66 -7.51 8.12
C LEU A 79 15.96 -8.67 8.83
N SER A 80 15.55 -8.44 10.08
CA SER A 80 14.60 -9.29 10.78
C SER A 80 13.16 -8.99 10.33
N GLN A 81 12.24 -9.90 10.64
CA GLN A 81 10.81 -9.69 10.38
C GLN A 81 10.27 -8.47 11.17
N GLU A 82 10.74 -8.28 12.41
CA GLU A 82 10.33 -7.17 13.27
C GLU A 82 10.77 -5.82 12.71
N GLU A 83 12.05 -5.68 12.36
CA GLU A 83 12.58 -4.45 11.74
C GLU A 83 11.87 -4.11 10.42
N LEU A 84 11.57 -5.14 9.62
CA LEU A 84 10.82 -4.96 8.39
C LEU A 84 9.38 -4.52 8.65
N THR A 85 8.73 -5.06 9.69
CA THR A 85 7.36 -4.67 10.09
C THR A 85 7.31 -3.19 10.45
N GLN A 86 8.21 -2.74 11.33
CA GLN A 86 8.28 -1.35 11.77
C GLN A 86 8.53 -0.39 10.61
N ARG A 87 9.42 -0.76 9.67
CA ARG A 87 9.64 0.02 8.46
C ARG A 87 8.38 0.11 7.61
N LEU A 88 7.70 -1.02 7.39
CA LEU A 88 6.50 -1.06 6.56
C LEU A 88 5.41 -0.14 7.11
N GLU A 89 5.14 -0.17 8.41
CA GLU A 89 4.08 0.63 9.06
C GLU A 89 4.18 2.14 8.78
N TYR A 90 5.40 2.65 8.62
CA TYR A 90 5.66 4.07 8.35
C TYR A 90 5.96 4.37 6.87
N GLU A 91 6.79 3.55 6.21
CA GLU A 91 7.30 3.86 4.87
C GLU A 91 6.21 3.95 3.81
N TRP A 92 5.12 3.20 3.93
CA TRP A 92 4.02 3.31 2.96
C TRP A 92 3.32 4.69 3.04
N GLN A 93 3.18 5.25 4.25
CA GLN A 93 2.56 6.55 4.47
C GLN A 93 3.47 7.67 3.94
N LEU A 94 4.77 7.58 4.23
CA LEU A 94 5.76 8.49 3.67
C LEU A 94 5.74 8.46 2.15
N MET A 95 5.80 7.26 1.55
CA MET A 95 5.79 7.14 0.09
C MET A 95 4.50 7.68 -0.53
N MET A 96 3.36 7.46 0.12
CA MET A 96 2.09 8.02 -0.32
C MET A 96 2.13 9.55 -0.30
N ALA A 97 2.66 10.16 0.77
CA ALA A 97 2.79 11.60 0.89
C ALA A 97 3.69 12.19 -0.20
N GLU A 98 4.89 11.64 -0.38
CA GLU A 98 5.84 12.04 -1.43
C GLU A 98 5.21 11.93 -2.83
N THR A 99 4.49 10.83 -3.09
CA THR A 99 3.81 10.64 -4.37
C THR A 99 2.68 11.65 -4.57
N LEU A 100 1.88 11.95 -3.55
CA LEU A 100 0.82 12.94 -3.62
C LEU A 100 1.37 14.36 -3.83
N GLU A 101 2.50 14.68 -3.20
CA GLU A 101 3.17 15.97 -3.39
C GLU A 101 3.63 16.18 -4.84
N VAL A 102 4.25 15.15 -5.45
CA VAL A 102 4.71 15.23 -6.84
C VAL A 102 3.54 15.17 -7.83
N TYR A 103 2.54 14.31 -7.57
CA TYR A 103 1.40 14.14 -8.46
C TYR A 103 0.38 15.29 -8.37
N GLN A 104 0.42 16.07 -7.29
CA GLN A 104 -0.41 17.27 -7.06
C GLN A 104 -1.93 17.00 -7.16
N LEU A 105 -2.36 15.82 -6.73
CA LEU A 105 -3.77 15.44 -6.75
C LEU A 105 -4.60 16.19 -5.70
N ILE A 106 -3.97 16.55 -4.58
CA ILE A 106 -4.55 17.34 -3.49
C ILE A 106 -3.53 18.37 -2.97
N PRO A 107 -3.96 19.47 -2.35
CA PRO A 107 -3.07 20.44 -1.71
C PRO A 107 -2.18 19.82 -0.63
N ARG A 108 -0.98 20.38 -0.41
CA ARG A 108 -0.06 19.93 0.66
C ARG A 108 -0.68 19.98 2.06
N SER A 109 -1.53 20.98 2.33
CA SER A 109 -2.29 21.06 3.58
C SER A 109 -3.16 19.82 3.80
N ASP A 110 -3.77 19.33 2.73
CA ASP A 110 -4.72 18.23 2.79
C ASP A 110 -3.98 16.88 2.89
N ILE A 111 -2.76 16.78 2.37
CA ILE A 111 -1.86 15.65 2.63
C ILE A 111 -1.55 15.56 4.12
N ALA A 112 -1.20 16.68 4.76
CA ALA A 112 -0.91 16.70 6.20
C ALA A 112 -2.14 16.31 7.04
N VAL A 113 -3.32 16.81 6.69
CA VAL A 113 -4.59 16.43 7.33
C VAL A 113 -4.88 14.94 7.12
N LEU A 114 -4.71 14.42 5.90
CA LEU A 114 -4.91 13.00 5.57
C LEU A 114 -4.02 12.10 6.45
N LEU A 115 -2.72 12.41 6.54
CA LEU A 115 -1.78 11.64 7.37
C LEU A 115 -2.13 11.72 8.86
N SER A 116 -2.54 12.90 9.34
CA SER A 116 -2.97 13.09 10.73
C SER A 116 -4.25 12.31 11.07
N GLU A 117 -5.16 12.11 10.10
CA GLU A 117 -6.33 11.28 10.31
C GLU A 117 -6.01 9.78 10.21
N LEU A 118 -5.11 9.39 9.29
CA LEU A 118 -4.65 8.01 9.17
C LEU A 118 -3.86 7.54 10.40
N SER A 119 -3.10 8.43 11.05
CA SER A 119 -2.36 8.08 12.26
C SER A 119 -3.27 7.73 13.45
N LYS A 120 -4.56 8.08 13.38
CA LYS A 120 -5.56 7.67 14.39
C LYS A 120 -6.07 6.26 14.15
N THR A 121 -5.78 5.66 13.00
CA THR A 121 -6.11 4.27 12.71
C THR A 121 -5.00 3.38 13.23
N GLU A 122 -5.35 2.46 14.13
CA GLU A 122 -4.43 1.40 14.55
C GLU A 122 -4.38 0.32 13.45
N PHE A 123 -3.19 0.16 12.86
CA PHE A 123 -2.88 -0.92 11.94
C PHE A 123 -2.23 -2.05 12.72
N THR A 124 -2.92 -3.18 12.85
CA THR A 124 -2.37 -4.36 13.53
C THR A 124 -1.66 -5.25 12.51
N PRO A 125 -0.31 -5.35 12.52
CA PRO A 125 0.41 -6.14 11.52
C PRO A 125 0.19 -7.64 11.72
N HIS A 126 -0.06 -8.33 10.61
CA HIS A 126 -0.20 -9.78 10.55
C HIS A 126 0.55 -10.34 9.36
N TRP A 127 1.43 -11.32 9.59
CA TRP A 127 2.26 -11.91 8.55
C TRP A 127 1.74 -13.25 8.08
N VAL A 128 1.70 -13.42 6.76
CA VAL A 128 1.37 -14.69 6.11
C VAL A 128 2.32 -15.00 4.96
N LYS A 129 2.52 -16.28 4.69
CA LYS A 129 3.17 -16.75 3.47
C LYS A 129 2.12 -16.98 2.40
N ASN A 130 2.16 -16.16 1.34
CA ASN A 130 1.27 -16.28 0.20
C ASN A 130 1.92 -15.72 -1.07
N THR A 131 1.52 -16.25 -2.22
CA THR A 131 1.94 -15.80 -3.56
C THR A 131 0.68 -15.46 -4.34
N ASP A 132 0.28 -14.20 -4.32
CA ASP A 132 -0.87 -13.75 -5.11
C ASP A 132 -0.49 -13.55 -6.58
N LEU A 133 -1.00 -14.43 -7.44
CA LEU A 133 -0.77 -14.39 -8.88
C LEU A 133 -1.48 -13.21 -9.58
N SER A 134 -2.45 -12.57 -8.94
CA SER A 134 -3.20 -11.44 -9.53
C SER A 134 -2.41 -10.14 -9.53
N ILE A 135 -1.37 -10.05 -8.71
CA ILE A 135 -0.47 -8.89 -8.55
C ILE A 135 0.95 -9.19 -9.01
N SER A 136 1.33 -10.47 -9.14
CA SER A 136 2.69 -10.91 -9.48
C SER A 136 3.22 -10.23 -10.75
N GLY A 137 2.37 -10.03 -11.76
CA GLY A 137 2.75 -9.31 -12.98
C GLY A 137 3.24 -7.88 -12.73
N HIS A 138 2.62 -7.14 -11.81
CA HIS A 138 3.07 -5.78 -11.46
C HIS A 138 4.34 -5.79 -10.61
N ILE A 139 4.50 -6.79 -9.74
CA ILE A 139 5.72 -6.94 -8.95
C ILE A 139 6.89 -7.30 -9.86
N SER A 140 6.69 -8.18 -10.85
CA SER A 140 7.69 -8.50 -11.86
C SER A 140 8.06 -7.30 -12.73
N ASP A 141 7.08 -6.50 -13.13
CA ASP A 141 7.32 -5.24 -13.86
C ASP A 141 8.14 -4.25 -13.01
N ALA A 142 7.75 -4.03 -11.75
CA ALA A 142 8.50 -3.20 -10.81
C ALA A 142 9.92 -3.74 -10.56
N ALA A 143 10.10 -5.06 -10.52
CA ALA A 143 11.42 -5.68 -10.41
C ALA A 143 12.31 -5.38 -11.61
N LEU A 144 11.75 -5.38 -12.82
CA LEU A 144 12.48 -5.00 -14.03
C LEU A 144 12.91 -3.54 -13.99
N TRP A 145 12.03 -2.63 -13.56
CA TRP A 145 12.39 -1.23 -13.37
C TRP A 145 13.57 -1.06 -12.41
N VAL A 146 13.54 -1.76 -11.27
CA VAL A 146 14.67 -1.73 -10.32
C VAL A 146 15.95 -2.24 -10.97
N THR A 147 15.95 -3.45 -11.54
CA THR A 147 17.20 -4.04 -12.04
C THR A 147 17.76 -3.33 -13.28
N GLN A 148 16.90 -2.83 -14.16
CA GLN A 148 17.32 -2.06 -15.34
C GLN A 148 17.90 -0.70 -14.94
N THR A 149 17.23 0.04 -14.05
CA THR A 149 17.72 1.34 -13.60
C THR A 149 19.08 1.20 -12.90
N LEU A 150 19.25 0.19 -12.04
CA LEU A 150 20.53 -0.09 -11.41
C LEU A 150 21.62 -0.44 -12.43
N GLN A 151 21.28 -1.23 -13.45
CA GLN A 151 22.22 -1.58 -14.51
C GLN A 151 22.64 -0.36 -15.35
N GLU A 152 21.69 0.51 -15.69
CA GLU A 152 21.93 1.71 -16.50
C GLU A 152 22.78 2.75 -15.75
N GLU A 153 22.51 2.93 -14.45
CA GLU A 153 23.27 3.85 -13.57
C GLU A 153 24.58 3.25 -13.04
N GLY A 154 24.85 1.96 -13.30
CA GLY A 154 26.04 1.27 -12.82
C GLY A 154 26.07 1.08 -11.29
N LEU A 155 24.90 0.96 -10.66
CA LEU A 155 24.71 0.82 -9.22
C LEU A 155 24.49 -0.64 -8.80
N TYR A 156 24.94 -0.99 -7.60
CA TYR A 156 24.77 -2.34 -7.03
C TYR A 156 23.62 -2.40 -6.02
N ASP A 157 23.51 -1.37 -5.18
CA ASP A 157 22.39 -1.14 -4.27
C ASP A 157 21.44 -0.10 -4.85
N LEU A 158 20.18 -0.11 -4.39
CA LEU A 158 19.19 0.90 -4.75
C LEU A 158 19.28 2.06 -3.76
N PRO A 159 19.79 3.24 -4.16
CA PRO A 159 19.82 4.40 -3.28
C PRO A 159 18.41 4.81 -2.88
N LYS A 160 18.27 5.42 -1.70
CA LYS A 160 16.97 5.79 -1.15
C LYS A 160 16.24 6.78 -2.07
N GLU A 161 16.96 7.75 -2.59
CA GLU A 161 16.44 8.78 -3.49
C GLU A 161 15.89 8.13 -4.77
N LEU A 162 16.67 7.23 -5.38
CA LEU A 162 16.25 6.50 -6.57
C LEU A 162 15.06 5.56 -6.31
N ALA A 163 15.00 4.93 -5.13
CA ALA A 163 13.83 4.14 -4.71
C ALA A 163 12.56 4.99 -4.65
N ILE A 164 12.65 6.21 -4.12
CA ILE A 164 11.53 7.16 -4.06
C ILE A 164 11.12 7.58 -5.48
N GLU A 165 12.06 8.00 -6.30
CA GLU A 165 11.79 8.43 -7.69
C GLU A 165 11.13 7.34 -8.52
N LEU A 166 11.64 6.11 -8.46
CA LEU A 166 11.05 4.96 -9.15
C LEU A 166 9.65 4.63 -8.63
N ALA A 167 9.44 4.68 -7.31
CA ALA A 167 8.12 4.44 -6.74
C ALA A 167 7.11 5.51 -7.19
N ILE A 168 7.48 6.79 -7.14
CA ILE A 168 6.64 7.90 -7.63
C ILE A 168 6.33 7.72 -9.12
N HIS A 169 7.33 7.40 -9.94
CA HIS A 169 7.12 7.12 -11.35
C HIS A 169 6.07 6.01 -11.56
N LEU A 170 6.25 4.85 -10.94
CA LEU A 170 5.34 3.71 -11.09
C LEU A 170 3.93 3.96 -10.54
N ASN A 171 3.80 4.78 -9.51
CA ASN A 171 2.53 5.07 -8.85
C ASN A 171 1.72 6.18 -9.52
N THR A 172 2.34 6.95 -10.42
CA THR A 172 1.71 7.97 -11.24
C THR A 172 1.42 7.51 -12.67
N GLN A 173 1.97 6.37 -13.09
CA GLN A 173 1.64 5.77 -14.38
C GLN A 173 0.31 5.01 -14.36
N PRO A 174 -0.48 5.07 -15.45
CA PRO A 174 -1.72 4.35 -15.53
C PRO A 174 -1.51 2.85 -15.69
N LYS A 175 -2.12 2.07 -14.79
CA LYS A 175 -2.17 0.60 -14.84
C LYS A 175 -3.50 0.13 -15.42
N ARG A 176 -3.53 -1.13 -15.87
CA ARG A 176 -4.73 -1.78 -16.41
C ARG A 176 -4.97 -3.10 -15.70
N LEU A 177 -6.22 -3.35 -15.29
CA LEU A 177 -6.64 -4.62 -14.71
C LEU A 177 -7.96 -5.05 -15.35
N THR A 178 -8.11 -6.36 -15.56
CA THR A 178 -9.40 -6.92 -15.98
C THR A 178 -10.32 -7.02 -14.78
N ASN A 179 -11.39 -6.26 -14.76
CA ASN A 179 -12.45 -6.41 -13.76
C ASN A 179 -13.10 -7.79 -13.95
N LYS A 180 -13.08 -8.61 -12.90
CA LYS A 180 -13.59 -9.99 -12.97
C LYS A 180 -15.11 -10.06 -13.16
N ALA A 181 -15.86 -9.08 -12.64
CA ALA A 181 -17.31 -9.02 -12.75
C ALA A 181 -17.76 -8.57 -14.14
N THR A 182 -17.16 -7.51 -14.67
CA THR A 182 -17.56 -6.94 -15.97
C THR A 182 -16.79 -7.51 -17.16
N ARG A 183 -15.70 -8.25 -16.91
CA ARG A 183 -14.70 -8.73 -17.89
C ARG A 183 -14.06 -7.62 -18.74
N ARG A 184 -14.20 -6.36 -18.36
CA ARG A 184 -13.61 -5.21 -19.07
C ARG A 184 -12.27 -4.84 -18.46
N LYS A 185 -11.38 -4.28 -19.29
CA LYS A 185 -10.14 -3.68 -18.81
C LYS A 185 -10.45 -2.31 -18.24
N GLU A 186 -10.13 -2.11 -16.98
CA GLU A 186 -10.22 -0.83 -16.30
C GLU A 186 -8.83 -0.22 -16.20
N LYS A 187 -8.75 1.07 -16.55
CA LYS A 187 -7.54 1.88 -16.39
C LYS A 187 -7.64 2.62 -15.06
N PHE A 188 -6.54 2.71 -14.34
CA PHE A 188 -6.48 3.46 -13.08
C PHE A 188 -5.05 3.92 -12.80
N ILE A 189 -4.89 4.88 -11.91
CA ILE A 189 -3.59 5.33 -11.42
C ILE A 189 -3.47 4.87 -9.96
N PRO A 190 -2.35 4.20 -9.57
CA PRO A 190 -2.21 3.64 -8.23
C PRO A 190 -2.41 4.62 -7.09
N ILE A 191 -1.80 5.81 -7.18
CA ILE A 191 -1.93 6.81 -6.11
C ILE A 191 -3.36 7.32 -5.95
N GLU A 192 -4.12 7.48 -7.04
CA GLU A 192 -5.54 7.87 -6.97
C GLU A 192 -6.37 6.80 -6.27
N ARG A 193 -6.14 5.52 -6.57
CA ARG A 193 -6.85 4.41 -5.92
C ARG A 193 -6.50 4.28 -4.45
N LEU A 194 -5.22 4.43 -4.09
CA LEU A 194 -4.79 4.38 -2.69
C LEU A 194 -5.38 5.56 -1.91
N LEU A 195 -5.36 6.77 -2.47
CA LEU A 195 -5.98 7.94 -1.84
C LEU A 195 -7.48 7.71 -1.60
N TYR A 196 -8.21 7.21 -2.60
CA TYR A 196 -9.63 6.89 -2.45
C TYR A 196 -9.89 5.87 -1.34
N TYR A 197 -9.05 4.84 -1.24
CA TYR A 197 -9.12 3.85 -0.16
C TYR A 197 -8.93 4.51 1.20
N CYS A 198 -7.88 5.31 1.38
CA CYS A 198 -7.60 6.01 2.63
C CYS A 198 -8.72 6.99 3.03
N GLN A 199 -9.26 7.73 2.08
CA GLN A 199 -10.41 8.63 2.32
C GLN A 199 -11.66 7.86 2.74
N SER A 200 -11.94 6.72 2.09
CA SER A 200 -13.08 5.85 2.44
C SER A 200 -12.94 5.30 3.86
N LEU A 201 -11.72 4.91 4.26
CA LEU A 201 -11.42 4.44 5.60
C LEU A 201 -11.63 5.52 6.67
N ILE A 202 -11.18 6.75 6.42
CA ILE A 202 -11.40 7.87 7.34
C ILE A 202 -12.89 8.19 7.47
N ALA A 203 -13.62 8.22 6.35
CA ALA A 203 -15.05 8.50 6.35
C ALA A 203 -15.86 7.43 7.11
N ALA A 204 -15.52 6.14 6.94
CA ALA A 204 -16.16 5.06 7.67
C ALA A 204 -15.98 5.20 9.19
N ARG A 205 -14.75 5.49 9.64
CA ARG A 205 -14.46 5.73 11.06
C ARG A 205 -15.24 6.91 11.64
N GLN A 206 -15.38 8.00 10.90
CA GLN A 206 -16.15 9.17 11.35
C GLN A 206 -17.65 8.86 11.51
N LEU A 207 -18.20 7.95 10.72
CA LEU A 207 -19.58 7.47 10.89
C LEU A 207 -19.73 6.61 12.14
N ASP A 208 -18.74 5.77 12.45
CA ASP A 208 -18.74 4.95 13.66
C ASP A 208 -18.58 5.81 14.93
N ASP A 209 -17.65 6.78 14.92
CA ASP A 209 -17.43 7.72 16.04
C ASP A 209 -18.62 8.69 16.25
N GLY A 210 -19.34 9.03 15.17
CA GLY A 210 -20.55 9.86 15.21
C GLY A 210 -21.81 9.14 15.74
N SER A 211 -21.73 7.82 15.97
CA SER A 211 -22.83 7.02 16.55
C SER A 211 -22.84 6.98 18.08
N SER A 212 -21.80 7.51 18.74
CA SER A 212 -21.83 7.79 20.18
C SER A 212 -22.62 9.08 20.46
N ASN A 213 -23.80 8.91 21.04
CA ASN A 213 -24.73 9.94 21.55
C ASN A 213 -24.04 11.25 22.03
N GLU A 214 -24.00 12.26 21.17
CA GLU A 214 -24.05 13.65 21.61
C GLU A 214 -25.40 14.22 21.16
N ILE A 215 -26.29 14.43 22.12
CA ILE A 215 -27.44 15.33 21.94
C ILE A 215 -26.82 16.71 21.77
N VAL A 216 -26.59 17.12 20.52
CA VAL A 216 -26.18 18.48 20.19
C VAL A 216 -27.38 19.36 20.50
N ASP A 217 -27.31 20.10 21.62
CA ASP A 217 -28.25 21.16 21.93
C ASP A 217 -28.19 22.22 20.82
N THR A 218 -29.22 22.22 19.97
CA THR A 218 -29.33 23.10 18.81
C THR A 218 -29.86 24.49 19.17
N SER A 219 -29.94 24.82 20.47
CA SER A 219 -30.45 26.10 20.98
C SER A 219 -29.71 27.34 20.46
N ASN A 220 -28.50 27.19 19.89
CA ASN A 220 -27.67 28.29 19.39
C ASN A 220 -27.39 28.26 17.88
N VAL A 221 -27.99 27.35 17.11
CA VAL A 221 -27.77 27.26 15.66
C VAL A 221 -28.83 28.08 14.93
N ILE A 222 -28.46 29.28 14.49
CA ILE A 222 -29.32 30.12 13.62
C ILE A 222 -29.26 29.57 12.20
N ASN A 223 -30.42 29.23 11.63
CA ASN A 223 -30.51 28.64 10.31
C ASN A 223 -30.54 29.75 9.24
N PHE A 224 -29.76 29.60 8.16
CA PHE A 224 -29.68 30.60 7.09
C PHE A 224 -31.02 30.85 6.38
N SER A 225 -31.98 29.94 6.51
CA SER A 225 -33.36 30.10 6.04
C SER A 225 -34.15 31.19 6.76
N ASP A 226 -33.73 31.57 7.97
CA ASP A 226 -34.42 32.56 8.81
C ASP A 226 -34.06 34.00 8.40
N TYR A 227 -33.09 34.16 7.49
CA TYR A 227 -32.75 35.41 6.81
C TYR A 227 -33.47 35.51 5.46
N LYS A 228 -34.81 35.66 5.48
CA LYS A 228 -35.52 36.28 4.36
C LYS A 228 -36.02 37.65 4.80
N LYS A 229 -35.33 38.69 4.31
CA LYS A 229 -35.83 40.07 4.32
C LYS A 229 -36.99 40.20 3.33
N ASP A 230 -37.96 41.02 3.73
CA ASP A 230 -39.23 41.36 3.08
C ASP A 230 -39.17 41.52 1.54
#